data_AF-A0A519Z3Y7-F1
#
_entry.id   AF-A0A519Z3Y7-F1
#
_cell.length_a   1.000
_cell.length_b   1.000
_cell.length_c   1.000
_cell.angle_alpha   90.00
_cell.angle_beta   90.00
_cell.angle_gamma   90.00
#
_symmetry.space_group_name_H-M   'P 1'
#
loop_
_entity.id
_entity.type
_entity.pdbx_description
1 polymer ?
#
loop_
_entity_poly.entity_id
_entity_poly.type
_entity_poly.pdbx_seq_one_letter_code
_entity_poly.pdbx_strand_id
1 'polypeptide(L)'
;QPLNRKVINKWIWKPGYRNSWIINISPKMIPPGSYSVLVQYINESGESWLTAPVKITFPVTPEVAIGSGTTTISNLSEVAMLTASNKKSGGASPAYTFATDRNFTKILQAEGATTTYALTADKLVNGTNWIYVKMKTSEACYTAVTAVDSIKITKNLMTTSVTDVDNPGVSITGFPNPFINNFTVKGLLANKTYSVLVYDARGVLINSYKLSNKTIHTINTSHLGTGTYWFSIRDAKKNRLIGTLKAVRS
;
A
#
# COMPACT_ATOMS: atom_id res chain seq x y z
N GLN A 1 -3.57 48.59 19.93
CA GLN A 1 -3.38 48.51 18.46
C GLN A 1 -4.70 48.85 17.78
N PRO A 2 -4.72 49.67 16.71
CA PRO A 2 -5.98 50.01 16.06
C PRO A 2 -6.55 48.78 15.36
N LEU A 3 -7.78 48.42 15.69
CA LEU A 3 -8.56 47.44 14.93
C LEU A 3 -8.83 48.05 13.55
N ASN A 4 -8.22 47.50 12.50
CA ASN A 4 -8.56 47.84 11.12
C ASN A 4 -10.02 47.42 10.86
N ARG A 5 -10.95 48.36 11.08
CA ARG A 5 -12.38 48.16 10.83
C ARG A 5 -12.66 48.49 9.36
N LYS A 6 -12.92 47.48 8.55
CA LYS A 6 -13.44 47.67 7.19
C LYS A 6 -14.96 47.55 7.25
N VAL A 7 -15.67 48.68 7.12
CA VAL A 7 -17.14 48.69 7.02
C VAL A 7 -17.51 48.26 5.60
N ILE A 8 -18.15 47.09 5.48
CA ILE A 8 -18.49 46.51 4.17
C ILE A 8 -19.83 47.04 3.67
N ASN A 9 -20.78 47.39 4.56
CA ASN A 9 -22.06 48.01 4.20
C ASN A 9 -22.63 48.82 5.38
N LYS A 10 -23.45 49.85 5.07
CA LYS A 10 -24.24 50.64 6.03
C LYS A 10 -25.70 50.61 5.60
N TRP A 11 -26.61 50.22 6.49
CA TRP A 11 -28.04 50.13 6.21
C TRP A 11 -28.83 50.88 7.28
N ILE A 12 -29.95 51.50 6.87
CA ILE A 12 -30.84 52.26 7.74
C ILE A 12 -32.10 51.43 7.98
N TRP A 13 -32.42 51.17 9.24
CA TRP A 13 -33.62 50.44 9.63
C TRP A 13 -34.87 51.33 9.55
N LYS A 14 -36.02 50.75 9.17
CA LYS A 14 -37.35 51.36 9.30
C LYS A 14 -38.25 50.46 10.17
N PRO A 15 -38.99 51.00 11.14
CA PRO A 15 -39.89 50.21 11.99
C PRO A 15 -41.00 49.50 11.20
N GLY A 16 -41.32 48.25 11.58
CA GLY A 16 -42.54 47.55 11.15
C GLY A 16 -42.38 46.21 10.41
N TYR A 17 -41.16 45.79 10.06
CA TYR A 17 -40.94 44.57 9.27
C TYR A 17 -40.01 43.55 9.97
N ARG A 18 -40.44 42.29 10.09
CA ARG A 18 -39.55 41.16 10.40
C ARG A 18 -38.71 40.86 9.16
N ASN A 19 -37.61 41.57 9.01
CA ASN A 19 -36.70 41.33 7.90
C ASN A 19 -35.62 40.34 8.34
N SER A 20 -35.62 39.15 7.74
CA SER A 20 -34.46 38.26 7.74
C SER A 20 -33.48 38.77 6.68
N TRP A 21 -32.32 39.24 7.13
CA TRP A 21 -31.27 39.73 6.24
C TRP A 21 -30.17 38.67 6.09
N ILE A 22 -29.81 38.35 4.85
CA ILE A 22 -28.66 37.50 4.55
C ILE A 22 -27.52 38.43 4.10
N ILE A 23 -26.41 38.43 4.84
CA ILE A 23 -25.19 39.15 4.44
C ILE A 23 -24.29 38.17 3.69
N ASN A 24 -24.17 38.34 2.38
CA ASN A 24 -23.22 37.58 1.57
C ASN A 24 -21.86 38.31 1.54
N ILE A 25 -20.86 37.73 2.22
CA ILE A 25 -19.49 38.23 2.20
C ILE A 25 -18.69 37.37 1.21
N SER A 26 -18.11 37.98 0.17
CA SER A 26 -17.15 37.29 -0.70
C SER A 26 -15.78 37.24 -0.04
N PRO A 27 -15.27 36.06 0.36
CA PRO A 27 -14.05 35.94 1.17
C PRO A 27 -12.75 36.22 0.40
N LYS A 28 -12.81 36.43 -0.93
CA LYS A 28 -11.63 36.59 -1.80
C LYS A 28 -10.71 37.77 -1.43
N MET A 29 -11.14 38.67 -0.55
CA MET A 29 -10.40 39.86 -0.13
C MET A 29 -10.02 39.89 1.36
N ILE A 30 -10.34 38.84 2.13
CA ILE A 30 -10.05 38.80 3.57
C ILE A 30 -9.00 37.71 3.81
N PRO A 31 -7.80 38.05 4.32
CA PRO A 31 -6.80 37.06 4.71
C PRO A 31 -7.37 36.04 5.73
N PRO A 32 -6.72 34.91 5.96
CA PRO A 32 -7.09 34.02 7.05
C PRO A 32 -6.84 34.72 8.38
N GLY A 33 -7.69 34.39 9.34
CA GLY A 33 -7.63 34.97 10.66
C GLY A 33 -8.90 34.76 11.43
N SER A 34 -8.84 35.18 12.69
CA SER A 34 -10.01 35.33 13.53
C SER A 34 -10.58 36.73 13.35
N TYR A 35 -11.82 36.79 12.91
CA TYR A 35 -12.59 37.99 12.70
C TYR A 35 -13.82 37.97 13.60
N SER A 36 -14.46 39.12 13.73
CA SER A 36 -15.80 39.21 14.31
C SER A 36 -16.68 40.00 13.37
N VAL A 37 -17.88 39.48 13.11
CA VAL A 37 -18.96 40.23 12.47
C VAL A 37 -19.65 41.04 13.57
N LEU A 38 -19.70 42.35 13.36
CA LEU A 38 -20.34 43.30 14.26
C LEU A 38 -21.62 43.80 13.59
N VAL A 39 -22.75 43.66 14.28
CA VAL A 39 -24.03 44.24 13.87
C VAL A 39 -24.39 45.32 14.88
N GLN A 40 -24.50 46.55 14.40
CA GLN A 40 -24.83 47.72 15.21
C GLN A 40 -26.34 48.01 15.09
N TYR A 41 -27.00 48.22 16.22
CA TYR A 41 -28.36 48.70 16.32
C TYR A 41 -28.31 50.11 16.91
N ILE A 42 -28.91 51.09 16.23
CA ILE A 42 -29.00 52.48 16.71
C ILE A 42 -30.48 52.87 16.70
N ASN A 43 -30.97 53.38 17.82
CA ASN A 43 -32.28 54.02 17.94
C ASN A 43 -32.17 55.30 18.79
N GLU A 44 -33.31 55.98 19.01
CA GLU A 44 -33.36 57.20 19.83
C GLU A 44 -32.97 56.94 21.30
N SER A 45 -33.02 55.69 21.77
CA SER A 45 -32.67 55.27 23.13
C SER A 45 -31.19 54.89 23.30
N GLY A 46 -30.42 54.83 22.20
CA GLY A 46 -28.99 54.55 22.24
C GLY A 46 -28.51 53.53 21.20
N GLU A 47 -27.36 52.93 21.48
CA GLU A 47 -26.63 52.06 20.59
C GLU A 47 -26.37 50.69 21.24
N SER A 48 -26.52 49.61 20.47
CA SER A 48 -26.21 48.25 20.90
C SER A 48 -25.47 47.48 19.80
N TRP A 49 -24.67 46.50 20.19
CA TRP A 49 -23.88 45.68 19.28
C TRP A 49 -24.15 44.20 19.50
N LEU A 50 -24.34 43.47 18.41
CA LEU A 50 -24.22 42.02 18.39
C LEU A 50 -22.88 41.65 17.76
N THR A 51 -22.11 40.81 18.45
CA THR A 51 -20.80 40.34 17.98
C THR A 51 -20.85 38.84 17.75
N ALA A 52 -20.48 38.39 16.55
CA ALA A 52 -20.36 36.97 16.22
C ALA A 52 -18.93 36.66 15.73
N PRO A 53 -18.23 35.67 16.32
CA PRO A 53 -16.90 35.29 15.87
C PRO A 53 -16.97 34.57 14.51
N VAL A 54 -16.02 34.85 13.63
CA VAL A 54 -15.86 34.19 12.33
C VAL A 54 -14.40 33.85 12.13
N LYS A 55 -14.10 32.60 11.77
CA LYS A 55 -12.74 32.18 11.42
C LYS A 55 -12.67 31.96 9.92
N ILE A 56 -11.75 32.66 9.26
CA ILE A 56 -11.43 32.45 7.86
C ILE A 56 -10.14 31.64 7.82
N THR A 57 -10.16 30.50 7.15
CA THR A 57 -8.99 29.63 6.95
C THR A 57 -8.69 29.50 5.46
N PHE A 58 -7.40 29.38 5.11
CA PHE A 58 -7.06 28.99 3.75
C PHE A 58 -7.45 27.52 3.51
N PRO A 59 -7.99 27.18 2.33
CA PRO A 59 -8.18 25.80 1.97
C PRO A 59 -6.81 25.12 1.88
N VAL A 60 -6.72 23.90 2.42
CA VAL A 60 -5.48 23.13 2.42
C VAL A 60 -5.52 22.01 1.40
N THR A 61 -4.36 21.68 0.83
CA THR A 61 -4.19 20.50 -0.03
C THR A 61 -3.50 19.42 0.80
N PRO A 62 -4.13 18.26 1.06
CA PRO A 62 -3.47 17.18 1.77
C PRO A 62 -2.30 16.61 0.97
N GLU A 63 -1.30 16.09 1.68
CA GLU A 63 -0.16 15.36 1.14
C GLU A 63 0.11 14.14 2.04
N VAL A 64 0.25 12.97 1.42
CA VAL A 64 0.54 11.71 2.10
C VAL A 64 1.90 11.22 1.64
N ALA A 65 2.62 10.52 2.52
CA ALA A 65 3.81 9.76 2.15
C ALA A 65 3.64 8.29 2.57
N ILE A 66 4.22 7.36 1.81
CA ILE A 66 4.32 5.95 2.17
C ILE A 66 5.78 5.51 2.28
N GLY A 67 6.11 4.86 3.41
CA GLY A 67 7.38 4.20 3.65
C GLY A 67 7.21 2.70 3.87
N SER A 68 8.31 1.95 3.86
CA SER A 68 8.34 0.54 4.23
C SER A 68 9.63 0.19 4.96
N GLY A 69 9.57 -0.75 5.91
CA GLY A 69 10.76 -1.28 6.57
C GLY A 69 11.68 -2.10 5.64
N THR A 70 11.12 -2.67 4.57
CA THR A 70 11.88 -3.32 3.49
C THR A 70 11.20 -3.05 2.14
N THR A 71 12.00 -2.86 1.09
CA THR A 71 11.51 -2.71 -0.29
C THR A 71 11.66 -3.99 -1.10
N THR A 72 12.17 -5.07 -0.48
CA THR A 72 12.38 -6.36 -1.15
C THR A 72 11.84 -7.48 -0.29
N ILE A 73 11.02 -8.35 -0.87
CA ILE A 73 10.54 -9.59 -0.24
C ILE A 73 11.18 -10.76 -0.98
N SER A 74 12.02 -11.50 -0.26
CA SER A 74 12.84 -12.61 -0.79
C SER A 74 12.39 -13.98 -0.29
N ASN A 75 11.55 -14.03 0.76
CA ASN A 75 10.97 -15.24 1.30
C ASN A 75 9.45 -15.14 1.47
N LEU A 76 8.76 -16.28 1.46
CA LEU A 76 7.29 -16.32 1.61
C LEU A 76 6.82 -15.90 3.01
N SER A 77 7.66 -16.06 4.03
CA SER A 77 7.37 -15.66 5.42
C SER A 77 7.74 -14.21 5.72
N GLU A 78 8.40 -13.51 4.79
CA GLU A 78 8.81 -12.13 4.97
C GLU A 78 7.60 -11.19 4.75
N VAL A 79 7.53 -10.16 5.60
CA VAL A 79 6.45 -9.16 5.59
C VAL A 79 7.06 -7.78 5.45
N ALA A 80 6.61 -7.02 4.45
CA ALA A 80 6.94 -5.61 4.34
C ALA A 80 5.91 -4.79 5.12
N MET A 81 6.33 -4.19 6.24
CA MET A 81 5.47 -3.27 6.98
C MET A 81 5.45 -1.91 6.29
N LEU A 82 4.33 -1.61 5.65
CA LEU A 82 4.07 -0.32 5.03
C LEU A 82 3.54 0.66 6.07
N THR A 83 4.01 1.90 6.02
CA THR A 83 3.59 2.97 6.94
C THR A 83 3.25 4.22 6.14
N ALA A 84 2.01 4.65 6.26
CA ALA A 84 1.52 5.92 5.74
C ALA A 84 1.74 7.04 6.76
N SER A 85 2.12 8.22 6.30
CA SER A 85 2.23 9.42 7.12
C SER A 85 1.51 10.60 6.48
N ASN A 86 0.82 11.37 7.33
CA ASN A 86 0.27 12.66 6.97
C ASN A 86 1.42 13.66 6.82
N LYS A 87 1.94 13.82 5.60
CA LYS A 87 3.05 14.73 5.32
C LYS A 87 2.60 16.19 5.43
N LYS A 88 1.37 16.49 5.02
CA LYS A 88 0.79 17.82 5.11
C LYS A 88 -0.74 17.77 5.14
N SER A 89 -1.36 18.59 5.99
CA SER A 89 -2.77 18.99 5.87
C SER A 89 -3.82 17.85 5.75
N GLY A 90 -3.55 16.68 6.31
CA GLY A 90 -4.54 15.60 6.49
C GLY A 90 -5.49 15.80 7.68
N GLY A 91 -5.27 16.83 8.50
CA GLY A 91 -6.03 17.09 9.72
C GLY A 91 -5.64 16.20 10.89
N ALA A 92 -6.45 16.25 11.96
CA ALA A 92 -6.21 15.52 13.21
C ALA A 92 -6.56 14.02 13.12
N SER A 93 -7.42 13.63 12.20
CA SER A 93 -7.89 12.23 12.07
C SER A 93 -8.09 11.82 10.61
N PRO A 94 -7.04 11.88 9.77
CA PRO A 94 -7.13 11.40 8.39
C PRO A 94 -7.44 9.90 8.34
N ALA A 95 -8.10 9.49 7.26
CA ALA A 95 -8.33 8.07 6.96
C ALA A 95 -7.44 7.62 5.79
N TYR A 96 -7.00 6.36 5.81
CA TYR A 96 -6.05 5.78 4.87
C TYR A 96 -6.63 4.53 4.21
N THR A 97 -6.37 4.38 2.91
CA THR A 97 -6.69 3.19 2.12
C THR A 97 -5.41 2.71 1.44
N PHE A 98 -5.13 1.40 1.46
CA PHE A 98 -4.01 0.80 0.74
C PHE A 98 -4.51 -0.03 -0.45
N ALA A 99 -3.83 0.03 -1.59
CA ALA A 99 -4.20 -0.71 -2.80
C ALA A 99 -2.98 -1.12 -3.64
N THR A 100 -3.18 -2.10 -4.53
CA THR A 100 -2.17 -2.53 -5.51
C THR A 100 -2.26 -1.78 -6.85
N ASP A 101 -3.24 -0.90 -6.99
CA ASP A 101 -3.46 -0.08 -8.19
C ASP A 101 -3.80 1.36 -7.81
N ARG A 102 -3.44 2.29 -8.71
CA ARG A 102 -3.64 3.73 -8.50
C ARG A 102 -5.11 4.15 -8.41
N ASN A 103 -6.01 3.36 -9.01
CA ASN A 103 -7.44 3.67 -9.03
C ASN A 103 -8.18 3.11 -7.80
N PHE A 104 -7.48 2.44 -6.88
CA PHE A 104 -8.06 1.84 -5.67
C PHE A 104 -9.18 0.84 -5.96
N THR A 105 -9.05 0.08 -7.05
CA THR A 105 -9.98 -1.01 -7.40
C THR A 105 -9.60 -2.33 -6.74
N LYS A 106 -8.31 -2.53 -6.45
CA LYS A 106 -7.74 -3.72 -5.79
C LYS A 106 -7.23 -3.33 -4.40
N ILE A 107 -8.19 -3.20 -3.48
CA ILE A 107 -7.97 -2.76 -2.10
C ILE A 107 -7.23 -3.85 -1.30
N LEU A 108 -6.15 -3.44 -0.64
CA LEU A 108 -5.41 -4.23 0.35
C LEU A 108 -5.95 -3.99 1.77
N GLN A 109 -6.29 -2.73 2.06
CA GLN A 109 -6.89 -2.30 3.32
C GLN A 109 -7.90 -1.19 3.01
N ALA A 110 -9.13 -1.37 3.50
CA ALA A 110 -10.22 -0.41 3.36
C ALA A 110 -9.93 0.91 4.10
N GLU A 111 -10.67 1.97 3.76
CA GLU A 111 -10.56 3.28 4.39
C GLU A 111 -10.76 3.18 5.91
N GLY A 112 -9.77 3.65 6.68
CA GLY A 112 -9.83 3.68 8.13
C GLY A 112 -8.69 4.46 8.77
N ALA A 113 -8.66 4.57 10.09
CA ALA A 113 -7.63 5.33 10.80
C ALA A 113 -6.25 4.64 10.83
N THR A 114 -6.18 3.36 10.47
CA THR A 114 -4.95 2.56 10.51
C THR A 114 -3.93 3.04 9.47
N THR A 115 -2.77 3.48 9.95
CA THR A 115 -1.68 4.02 9.11
C THR A 115 -0.71 2.96 8.61
N THR A 116 -0.81 1.71 9.07
CA THR A 116 0.12 0.64 8.72
C THR A 116 -0.58 -0.50 8.00
N TYR A 117 0.16 -1.20 7.14
CA TYR A 117 -0.30 -2.41 6.48
C TYR A 117 0.81 -3.46 6.41
N ALA A 118 0.51 -4.68 6.84
CA ALA A 118 1.42 -5.83 6.77
C ALA A 118 1.33 -6.49 5.39
N LEU A 119 2.21 -6.11 4.47
CA LEU A 119 2.23 -6.64 3.11
C LEU A 119 2.97 -7.98 3.07
N THR A 120 2.23 -9.05 2.84
CA THR A 120 2.74 -10.41 2.71
C THR A 120 3.05 -10.78 1.26
N ALA A 121 3.96 -11.73 1.06
CA ALA A 121 4.42 -12.16 -0.27
C ALA A 121 3.30 -12.69 -1.18
N ASP A 122 2.21 -13.25 -0.65
CA ASP A 122 1.08 -13.78 -1.43
C ASP A 122 0.25 -12.70 -2.14
N LYS A 123 0.36 -11.43 -1.71
CA LYS A 123 -0.33 -10.29 -2.34
C LYS A 123 0.43 -9.71 -3.53
N LEU A 124 1.63 -10.23 -3.82
CA LEU A 124 2.55 -9.68 -4.81
C LEU A 124 2.80 -10.67 -5.95
N VAL A 125 2.96 -10.14 -7.16
CA VAL A 125 3.52 -10.89 -8.28
C VAL A 125 5.04 -10.86 -8.21
N ASN A 126 5.72 -11.86 -8.78
CA ASN A 126 7.19 -11.84 -8.82
C ASN A 126 7.68 -10.67 -9.68
N GLY A 127 8.70 -9.96 -9.21
CA GLY A 127 9.19 -8.73 -9.81
C GLY A 127 8.73 -7.46 -9.06
N THR A 128 8.60 -6.37 -9.80
CA THR A 128 8.25 -5.05 -9.25
C THR A 128 6.75 -4.91 -9.04
N ASN A 129 6.34 -4.51 -7.84
CA ASN A 129 4.96 -4.21 -7.49
C ASN A 129 4.87 -2.76 -7.00
N TRP A 130 3.88 -2.03 -7.48
CA TRP A 130 3.54 -0.71 -6.95
C TRP A 130 2.45 -0.86 -5.91
N ILE A 131 2.68 -0.25 -4.75
CA ILE A 131 1.68 -0.17 -3.69
C ILE A 131 1.32 1.29 -3.48
N TYR A 132 0.03 1.56 -3.41
CA TYR A 132 -0.51 2.91 -3.31
C TYR A 132 -1.16 3.10 -1.95
N VAL A 133 -1.01 4.30 -1.40
CA VAL A 133 -1.83 4.77 -0.28
C VAL A 133 -2.64 5.97 -0.71
N LYS A 134 -3.91 6.03 -0.30
CA LYS A 134 -4.76 7.22 -0.38
C LYS A 134 -5.08 7.69 1.01
N MET A 135 -4.78 8.95 1.29
CA MET A 135 -5.21 9.63 2.51
C MET A 135 -6.41 10.50 2.19
N LYS A 136 -7.46 10.44 3.00
CA LYS A 136 -8.60 11.36 3.01
C LYS A 136 -8.46 12.30 4.19
N THR A 137 -8.49 13.60 3.91
CA THR A 137 -8.29 14.62 4.95
C THR A 137 -9.49 14.69 5.89
N SER A 138 -9.25 14.99 7.16
CA SER A 138 -10.28 15.34 8.14
C SER A 138 -10.48 16.85 8.27
N GLU A 139 -9.79 17.65 7.45
CA GLU A 139 -9.96 19.11 7.42
C GLU A 139 -11.32 19.48 6.84
N ALA A 140 -11.90 20.58 7.31
CA ALA A 140 -13.19 21.08 6.80
C ALA A 140 -13.06 21.97 5.56
N CYS A 141 -11.87 22.55 5.34
CA CYS A 141 -11.61 23.49 4.24
C CYS A 141 -10.41 22.99 3.43
N TYR A 142 -10.67 22.34 2.31
CA TYR A 142 -9.65 21.75 1.46
C TYR A 142 -9.85 22.08 -0.02
N THR A 143 -8.74 22.05 -0.76
CA THR A 143 -8.75 22.15 -2.24
C THR A 143 -8.94 20.77 -2.90
N ALA A 144 -8.56 19.70 -2.19
CA ALA A 144 -8.75 18.32 -2.60
C ALA A 144 -9.09 17.46 -1.37
N VAL A 145 -10.04 16.54 -1.53
CA VAL A 145 -10.48 15.63 -0.44
C VAL A 145 -9.41 14.61 -0.11
N THR A 146 -8.59 14.22 -1.09
CA THR A 146 -7.67 13.09 -0.98
C THR A 146 -6.29 13.39 -1.55
N ALA A 147 -5.27 12.74 -1.00
CA ALA A 147 -3.92 12.68 -1.52
C ALA A 147 -3.51 11.23 -1.78
N VAL A 148 -2.63 10.99 -2.76
CA VAL A 148 -2.14 9.65 -3.11
C VAL A 148 -0.62 9.67 -3.20
N ASP A 149 0.01 8.64 -2.65
CA ASP A 149 1.44 8.36 -2.82
C ASP A 149 1.65 6.87 -3.11
N SER A 150 2.85 6.50 -3.55
CA SER A 150 3.18 5.13 -3.93
C SER A 150 4.60 4.72 -3.57
N ILE A 151 4.79 3.46 -3.25
CA ILE A 151 6.09 2.85 -3.02
C ILE A 151 6.27 1.61 -3.92
N LYS A 152 7.52 1.36 -4.30
CA LYS A 152 7.91 0.17 -5.04
C LYS A 152 8.35 -0.93 -4.07
N ILE A 153 7.70 -2.09 -4.15
CA ILE A 153 8.09 -3.31 -3.45
C ILE A 153 8.48 -4.37 -4.49
N THR A 154 9.70 -4.86 -4.40
CA THR A 154 10.20 -5.92 -5.27
C THR A 154 10.02 -7.27 -4.59
N LYS A 155 9.18 -8.12 -5.16
CA LYS A 155 9.17 -9.53 -4.78
C LYS A 155 10.20 -10.24 -5.63
N ASN A 156 11.26 -10.72 -5.01
CA ASN A 156 12.26 -11.54 -5.67
C ASN A 156 12.31 -12.89 -4.96
N LEU A 157 11.21 -13.63 -5.06
CA LEU A 157 11.29 -15.04 -4.76
C LEU A 157 12.07 -15.65 -5.92
N MET A 158 13.27 -16.17 -5.65
CA MET A 158 13.93 -17.07 -6.59
C MET A 158 13.19 -18.43 -6.63
N THR A 159 11.87 -18.41 -6.75
CA THR A 159 11.11 -19.58 -7.18
C THR A 159 11.29 -19.67 -8.68
N THR A 160 12.36 -20.33 -9.10
CA THR A 160 12.33 -20.94 -10.41
C THR A 160 11.11 -21.87 -10.43
N SER A 161 10.31 -21.75 -11.48
CA SER A 161 9.14 -22.60 -11.71
C SER A 161 9.30 -23.23 -13.07
N VAL A 162 9.01 -24.51 -13.18
CA VAL A 162 9.05 -25.23 -14.45
C VAL A 162 7.68 -25.81 -14.73
N THR A 163 7.18 -25.60 -15.95
CA THR A 163 5.89 -26.15 -16.36
C THR A 163 6.10 -27.52 -16.99
N ASP A 164 5.33 -28.52 -16.54
CA ASP A 164 5.36 -29.84 -17.18
C ASP A 164 4.71 -29.75 -18.55
N VAL A 165 5.47 -30.00 -19.61
CA VAL A 165 4.97 -29.92 -21.00
C VAL A 165 3.85 -30.92 -21.28
N ASP A 166 3.76 -32.03 -20.55
CA ASP A 166 2.64 -32.95 -20.67
C ASP A 166 1.36 -32.46 -19.96
N ASN A 167 1.50 -31.46 -19.07
CA ASN A 167 0.40 -30.90 -18.30
C ASN A 167 0.52 -29.37 -18.24
N PRO A 168 0.33 -28.68 -19.39
CA PRO A 168 0.41 -27.22 -19.48
C PRO A 168 -0.71 -26.61 -18.63
N GLY A 169 -0.36 -26.12 -17.45
CA GLY A 169 -1.30 -25.68 -16.41
C GLY A 169 -0.83 -26.03 -15.00
N VAL A 170 0.11 -26.97 -14.88
CA VAL A 170 0.74 -27.34 -13.61
C VAL A 170 2.19 -26.86 -13.59
N SER A 171 2.50 -25.95 -12.67
CA SER A 171 3.86 -25.45 -12.44
C SER A 171 4.48 -26.14 -11.23
N ILE A 172 5.67 -26.70 -11.45
CA ILE A 172 6.52 -27.27 -10.41
C ILE A 172 7.42 -26.17 -9.88
N THR A 173 7.39 -25.94 -8.56
CA THR A 173 8.13 -24.86 -7.88
C THR A 173 9.02 -25.41 -6.78
N GLY A 174 10.08 -24.67 -6.46
CA GLY A 174 11.03 -25.01 -5.40
C GLY A 174 11.13 -23.91 -4.34
N PHE A 175 11.03 -24.26 -3.06
CA PHE A 175 11.11 -23.33 -1.93
C PHE A 175 11.54 -24.03 -0.62
N PRO A 176 12.05 -23.33 0.39
CA PRO A 176 12.46 -21.92 0.35
C PRO A 176 13.68 -21.72 -0.55
N ASN A 177 13.91 -20.49 -0.98
CA ASN A 177 15.14 -20.13 -1.69
C ASN A 177 15.51 -18.67 -1.35
N PRO A 178 16.54 -18.43 -0.51
CA PRO A 178 17.52 -19.42 -0.07
C PRO A 178 16.98 -20.50 0.87
N PHE A 179 17.60 -21.68 0.86
CA PHE A 179 17.30 -22.78 1.78
C PHE A 179 18.43 -23.01 2.79
N ILE A 180 18.10 -23.61 3.94
CA ILE A 180 19.07 -23.95 4.99
C ILE A 180 19.20 -25.47 5.07
N ASN A 181 18.22 -26.14 5.70
CA ASN A 181 18.27 -27.59 5.93
C ASN A 181 17.41 -28.40 4.98
N ASN A 182 16.45 -27.76 4.32
CA ASN A 182 15.45 -28.44 3.51
C ASN A 182 15.10 -27.61 2.28
N PHE A 183 14.94 -28.29 1.14
CA PHE A 183 14.39 -27.71 -0.08
C PHE A 183 13.16 -28.51 -0.51
N THR A 184 12.04 -27.84 -0.69
CA THR A 184 10.74 -28.46 -1.02
C THR A 184 10.40 -28.21 -2.48
N VAL A 185 10.11 -29.29 -3.20
CA VAL A 185 9.56 -29.27 -4.55
C VAL A 185 8.05 -29.51 -4.46
N LYS A 186 7.25 -28.59 -5.01
CA LYS A 186 5.78 -28.65 -5.02
C LYS A 186 5.25 -28.58 -6.44
N GLY A 187 4.05 -29.13 -6.67
CA GLY A 187 3.40 -29.11 -7.98
C GLY A 187 3.67 -30.38 -8.79
N LEU A 188 4.16 -31.44 -8.14
CA LEU A 188 4.30 -32.76 -8.74
C LEU A 188 2.91 -33.38 -8.97
N LEU A 189 2.78 -34.28 -9.94
CA LEU A 189 1.55 -35.03 -10.19
C LEU A 189 1.62 -36.43 -9.56
N ALA A 190 0.60 -36.78 -8.78
CA ALA A 190 0.55 -38.06 -8.08
C ALA A 190 0.55 -39.28 -9.03
N ASN A 191 -0.04 -39.14 -10.22
CA ASN A 191 -0.07 -40.20 -11.23
C ASN A 191 1.20 -40.29 -12.09
N LYS A 192 2.23 -39.49 -11.80
CA LYS A 192 3.48 -39.44 -12.56
C LYS A 192 4.69 -39.78 -11.67
N THR A 193 5.74 -40.32 -12.29
CA THR A 193 7.02 -40.56 -11.62
C THR A 193 8.03 -39.52 -12.11
N TYR A 194 8.65 -38.83 -11.17
CA TYR A 194 9.67 -37.82 -11.42
C TYR A 194 11.04 -38.31 -10.95
N SER A 195 12.09 -37.83 -11.62
CA SER A 195 13.47 -37.89 -11.13
C SER A 195 13.94 -36.48 -10.82
N VAL A 196 14.34 -36.22 -9.58
CA VAL A 196 14.91 -34.94 -9.16
C VAL A 196 16.40 -35.13 -8.92
N LEU A 197 17.21 -34.49 -9.76
CA LEU A 197 18.67 -34.55 -9.72
C LEU A 197 19.19 -33.23 -9.14
N VAL A 198 20.07 -33.30 -8.15
CA VAL A 198 20.64 -32.14 -7.48
C VAL A 198 22.08 -31.98 -7.92
N TYR A 199 22.39 -30.86 -8.56
CA TYR A 199 23.74 -30.52 -9.02
C TYR A 199 24.31 -29.35 -8.22
N ASP A 200 25.63 -29.34 -8.01
CA ASP A 200 26.35 -28.17 -7.49
C ASP A 200 26.53 -27.09 -8.57
N ALA A 201 27.13 -25.96 -8.21
CA ALA A 201 27.40 -24.85 -9.13
C ALA A 201 28.35 -25.20 -10.29
N ARG A 202 29.11 -26.31 -10.18
CA ARG A 202 30.03 -26.82 -11.22
C ARG A 202 29.34 -27.83 -12.14
N GLY A 203 28.08 -28.18 -11.87
CA GLY A 203 27.34 -29.18 -12.63
C GLY A 203 27.61 -30.62 -12.18
N VAL A 204 28.25 -30.83 -11.03
CA VAL A 204 28.47 -32.18 -10.48
C VAL A 204 27.20 -32.67 -9.82
N LEU A 205 26.76 -33.88 -10.17
CA LEU A 205 25.61 -34.52 -9.54
C LEU A 205 25.95 -34.91 -8.10
N ILE A 206 25.20 -34.37 -7.15
CA ILE A 206 25.37 -34.64 -5.72
C ILE A 206 24.41 -35.72 -5.27
N ASN A 207 23.16 -35.63 -5.72
CA ASN A 207 22.11 -36.54 -5.27
C ASN A 207 21.02 -36.71 -6.32
N SER A 208 20.28 -37.81 -6.23
CA SER A 208 19.20 -38.17 -7.14
C SER A 208 18.05 -38.80 -6.38
N TYR A 209 16.85 -38.31 -6.63
CA TYR A 209 15.62 -38.77 -5.98
C TYR A 209 14.63 -39.25 -7.03
N LYS A 210 14.07 -40.44 -6.83
CA LYS A 210 12.95 -40.95 -7.64
C LYS A 210 11.65 -40.79 -6.84
N LEU A 211 10.72 -40.00 -7.38
CA LEU A 211 9.49 -39.60 -6.70
C LEU A 211 8.28 -40.13 -7.46
N SER A 212 7.43 -40.93 -6.80
CA SER A 212 6.15 -41.41 -7.33
C SER A 212 5.05 -41.13 -6.32
N ASN A 213 3.82 -40.91 -6.79
CA ASN A 213 2.66 -40.71 -5.92
C ASN A 213 2.84 -39.57 -4.90
N LYS A 214 3.42 -38.45 -5.35
CA LYS A 214 3.64 -37.25 -4.54
C LYS A 214 3.24 -36.00 -5.30
N THR A 215 2.63 -35.05 -4.60
CA THR A 215 2.38 -33.68 -5.10
C THR A 215 3.35 -32.66 -4.52
N ILE A 216 4.00 -33.02 -3.41
CA ILE A 216 5.02 -32.25 -2.70
C ILE A 216 6.10 -33.20 -2.17
N HIS A 217 7.35 -32.77 -2.18
CA HIS A 217 8.46 -33.51 -1.61
C HIS A 217 9.51 -32.57 -1.02
N THR A 218 9.89 -32.81 0.23
CA THR A 218 10.96 -32.11 0.90
C THR A 218 12.24 -32.93 0.85
N ILE A 219 13.29 -32.33 0.31
CA ILE A 219 14.64 -32.86 0.21
C ILE A 219 15.42 -32.34 1.41
N ASN A 220 15.97 -33.24 2.22
CA ASN A 220 16.91 -32.88 3.26
C ASN A 220 18.23 -32.47 2.60
N THR A 221 18.59 -31.21 2.76
CA THR A 221 19.80 -30.61 2.20
C THR A 221 20.83 -30.30 3.27
N SER A 222 20.67 -30.70 4.54
CA SER A 222 21.53 -30.27 5.65
C SER A 222 23.03 -30.57 5.45
N HIS A 223 23.34 -31.60 4.66
CA HIS A 223 24.70 -32.08 4.37
C HIS A 223 25.43 -31.34 3.24
N LEU A 224 24.75 -30.49 2.47
CA LEU A 224 25.38 -29.70 1.40
C LEU A 224 26.30 -28.57 1.97
N GLY A 225 27.08 -27.88 1.14
CA GLY A 225 27.75 -26.62 1.53
C GLY A 225 26.89 -25.39 1.23
N THR A 226 27.19 -24.22 1.81
CA THR A 226 26.65 -22.94 1.32
C THR A 226 27.05 -22.75 -0.15
N GLY A 227 26.12 -22.30 -1.00
CA GLY A 227 26.39 -22.18 -2.45
C GLY A 227 25.15 -22.22 -3.33
N THR A 228 25.36 -22.23 -4.65
CA THR A 228 24.27 -22.35 -5.63
C THR A 228 24.11 -23.81 -6.07
N TYR A 229 22.87 -24.26 -6.18
CA TYR A 229 22.47 -25.60 -6.58
C TYR A 229 21.41 -25.56 -7.68
N TRP A 230 21.40 -26.62 -8.48
CA TRP A 230 20.42 -26.82 -9.55
C TRP A 230 19.64 -28.11 -9.33
N PHE A 231 18.32 -28.00 -9.20
CA PHE A 231 17.42 -29.13 -9.06
C PHE A 231 16.78 -29.42 -10.43
N SER A 232 17.35 -30.36 -11.17
CA SER A 232 16.83 -30.80 -12.46
C SER A 232 15.70 -31.80 -12.26
N ILE A 233 14.52 -31.48 -12.79
CA ILE A 233 13.31 -32.28 -12.68
C ILE A 233 13.06 -32.95 -14.03
N ARG A 234 12.96 -34.27 -14.02
CA ARG A 234 12.73 -35.09 -15.20
C ARG A 234 11.50 -35.97 -15.04
N ASP A 235 10.84 -36.26 -16.16
CA ASP A 235 9.93 -37.38 -16.26
C ASP A 235 10.75 -38.67 -16.21
N ALA A 236 10.53 -39.51 -15.19
CA ALA A 236 11.32 -40.72 -15.00
C ALA A 236 10.97 -41.85 -16.00
N LYS A 237 9.75 -41.86 -16.55
CA LYS A 237 9.32 -42.88 -17.53
C LYS A 237 9.86 -42.53 -18.92
N LYS A 238 9.78 -41.26 -19.31
CA LYS A 238 10.23 -40.77 -20.62
C LYS A 238 11.70 -40.35 -20.64
N ASN A 239 12.37 -40.34 -19.47
CA ASN A 239 13.71 -39.78 -19.27
C ASN A 239 13.90 -38.37 -19.87
N ARG A 240 12.85 -37.55 -19.81
CA ARG A 240 12.82 -36.23 -20.44
C ARG A 240 12.96 -35.13 -19.39
N LEU A 241 13.81 -34.14 -19.65
CA LEU A 241 13.91 -32.95 -18.83
C LEU A 241 12.60 -32.15 -18.88
N ILE A 242 12.03 -31.85 -17.71
CA ILE A 242 10.89 -30.95 -17.55
C ILE A 242 11.41 -29.54 -17.33
N GLY A 243 12.43 -29.39 -16.49
CA GLY A 243 13.14 -28.15 -16.31
C GLY A 243 14.09 -28.21 -15.12
N THR A 244 14.72 -27.07 -14.83
CA THR A 244 15.73 -26.98 -13.77
C THR A 244 15.41 -25.80 -12.85
N LEU A 245 15.42 -26.06 -11.55
CA LEU A 245 15.22 -25.04 -10.53
C LEU A 245 16.58 -24.56 -10.00
N LYS A 246 16.83 -23.25 -10.03
CA LYS A 246 17.96 -22.63 -9.33
C LYS A 246 17.60 -22.45 -7.88
N ALA A 247 18.48 -22.83 -6.97
CA ALA A 247 18.36 -22.51 -5.56
C ALA A 247 19.70 -22.18 -4.91
N VAL A 248 19.67 -21.31 -3.90
CA VAL A 248 20.83 -20.91 -3.12
C VAL A 248 20.71 -21.50 -1.73
N ARG A 249 21.77 -22.16 -1.26
CA ARG A 249 21.90 -22.53 0.14
C ARG A 249 22.62 -21.42 0.90
N SER A 250 22.02 -20.97 1.99
CA SER A 250 22.62 -20.06 2.97
C SER A 250 23.26 -20.85 4.10
#